data_AF-A0A1I0X7S7-F1
#
_entry.id   AF-A0A1I0X7S7-F1
#
_cell.length_a   1.000
_cell.length_b   1.000
_cell.length_c   1.000
_cell.angle_alpha   90.00
_cell.angle_beta   90.00
_cell.angle_gamma   90.00
#
_symmetry.space_group_name_H-M   'P 1'
#
loop_
_entity.id
_entity.type
_entity.pdbx_description
1 polymer ?
#
loop_
_entity_poly.entity_id
_entity_poly.type
_entity_poly.pdbx_seq_one_letter_code
_entity_poly.pdbx_strand_id
1 'polypeptide(L)' 'MMTLFAVPVFDATVIVEGNELFKGQGSATRWAERLAAEIGNMVVAKKIGNGWALCGSVDGIDCVWGIHGQRLKRIELKET' A
#
# COMPACT_ATOMS: atom_id res chain seq x y z
N MET A 1 2.40 -11.99 -17.59
CA MET A 1 2.97 -11.05 -16.60
C MET A 1 2.31 -11.36 -15.26
N MET A 2 3.05 -11.58 -14.17
CA MET A 2 2.43 -11.68 -12.84
C MET A 2 2.06 -10.28 -12.37
N THR A 3 0.84 -10.09 -11.88
CA THR A 3 0.42 -8.78 -11.35
C THR A 3 1.19 -8.48 -10.07
N LEU A 4 1.46 -7.20 -9.80
CA LEU A 4 2.16 -6.81 -8.56
C LEU A 4 1.44 -7.32 -7.29
N PHE A 5 0.11 -7.43 -7.35
CA PHE A 5 -0.72 -7.98 -6.26
C PHE A 5 -0.44 -9.47 -5.95
N ALA A 6 0.12 -10.21 -6.92
CA ALA A 6 0.57 -11.59 -6.74
C ALA A 6 2.04 -11.69 -6.29
N VAL A 7 2.75 -10.57 -6.10
CA VAL A 7 4.12 -10.57 -5.57
C VAL A 7 4.09 -10.57 -4.03
N PRO A 8 4.82 -11.46 -3.35
CA PRO A 8 4.94 -11.41 -1.90
C PRO A 8 5.65 -10.15 -1.41
N VAL A 9 5.15 -9.57 -0.32
CA VAL A 9 5.74 -8.48 0.45
C VAL A 9 6.52 -9.09 1.61
N PHE A 10 7.85 -8.90 1.63
CA PHE A 10 8.74 -9.43 2.67
C PHE A 10 9.28 -8.34 3.61
N ASP A 11 8.59 -7.20 3.67
CA ASP A 11 8.97 -6.04 4.47
C ASP A 11 8.37 -6.10 5.89
N ALA A 12 8.99 -5.38 6.83
CA ALA A 12 8.44 -5.26 8.17
C ALA A 12 7.13 -4.45 8.17
N THR A 13 6.14 -4.93 8.92
CA THR A 13 4.79 -4.34 8.99
C THR A 13 4.42 -3.89 10.40
N VAL A 14 3.36 -3.08 10.49
CA VAL A 14 2.70 -2.66 11.74
C VAL A 14 1.18 -2.70 11.55
N ILE A 15 0.44 -2.99 12.61
CA ILE A 15 -1.04 -2.94 12.57
C ILE A 15 -1.49 -1.54 13.00
N VAL A 16 -2.33 -0.90 12.18
CA VAL A 16 -2.97 0.40 12.43
C VAL A 16 -4.46 0.24 12.15
N GLU A 17 -5.30 0.44 13.16
CA GLU A 17 -6.77 0.34 13.04
C GLU A 17 -7.28 -0.99 12.46
N GLY A 18 -6.53 -2.08 12.67
CA GLY A 18 -6.84 -3.40 12.12
C GLY A 18 -6.31 -3.64 10.70
N ASN A 19 -5.66 -2.65 10.08
CA ASN A 19 -4.97 -2.79 8.80
C ASN A 19 -3.47 -3.02 9.01
N GLU A 20 -2.90 -3.98 8.28
CA GLU A 20 -1.45 -4.18 8.24
C GLU A 20 -0.82 -3.21 7.23
N LEU A 21 0.09 -2.37 7.70
CA LEU A 21 0.75 -1.31 6.94
C LEU A 21 2.27 -1.52 6.93
N PHE A 22 2.96 -0.86 6.01
CA PHE A 22 4.42 -0.85 5.99
C PHE A 22 4.96 -0.15 7.24
N LYS A 23 5.95 -0.75 7.91
CA LYS A 23 6.63 -0.13 9.06
C LYS A 23 7.57 0.99 8.62
N GLY A 24 8.27 0.80 7.50
CA GLY A 24 9.29 1.73 7.02
C GLY A 24 8.85 2.54 5.80
N GLN A 25 9.07 3.85 5.84
CA GLN A 25 8.78 4.76 4.71
C GLN A 25 9.46 4.31 3.42
N GLY A 26 10.76 4.03 3.45
CA GLY A 26 11.52 3.66 2.24
C GLY A 26 11.11 2.32 1.63
N SER A 27 10.46 1.44 2.41
CA SER A 27 9.82 0.24 1.88
C SER A 27 8.51 0.59 1.18
N ALA A 28 7.65 1.36 1.86
CA ALA A 28 6.39 1.83 1.30
C ALA A 28 6.61 2.61 -0.01
N THR A 29 7.60 3.50 -0.09
CA THR A 29 7.93 4.26 -1.30
C THR A 29 8.31 3.35 -2.47
N ARG A 30 9.15 2.33 -2.25
CA ARG A 30 9.51 1.38 -3.31
C ARG A 30 8.31 0.59 -3.81
N TRP A 31 7.40 0.20 -2.91
CA TRP A 31 6.17 -0.46 -3.32
C TRP A 31 5.19 0.49 -4.02
N ALA A 32 5.14 1.77 -3.63
CA ALA A 32 4.37 2.79 -4.32
C ALA A 32 4.85 2.97 -5.77
N GLU A 33 6.15 3.09 -6.00
CA GLU A 33 6.74 3.21 -7.35
C GLU A 33 6.39 2.01 -8.24
N ARG A 34 6.50 0.80 -7.69
CA ARG A 34 6.14 -0.43 -8.41
C ARG A 34 4.65 -0.48 -8.72
N LEU A 35 3.80 -0.11 -7.76
CA LEU A 35 2.36 -0.10 -7.96
C LEU A 35 1.95 0.97 -8.98
N ALA A 36 2.58 2.13 -8.96
CA ALA A 36 2.37 3.18 -9.94
C ALA A 36 2.69 2.72 -11.36
N ALA A 37 3.78 1.99 -11.54
CA ALA A 37 4.14 1.39 -12.83
C ALA A 37 3.14 0.32 -13.30
N GLU A 38 2.59 -0.47 -12.37
CA GLU A 38 1.59 -1.51 -12.68
C GLU A 38 0.24 -0.91 -13.09
N ILE A 39 -0.24 0.12 -12.38
CA ILE A 39 -1.58 0.69 -12.60
C ILE A 39 -1.58 1.89 -13.54
N GLY A 40 -0.40 2.36 -13.96
CA GLY A 40 -0.26 3.51 -14.87
C GLY A 40 -0.67 4.86 -14.27
N ASN A 41 -0.68 4.98 -12.93
CA ASN A 41 -1.09 6.20 -12.23
C ASN A 41 -0.22 6.46 -11.00
N MET A 42 -0.15 7.70 -10.54
CA MET A 42 0.68 8.09 -9.41
C MET A 42 0.21 7.39 -8.13
N VAL A 43 1.16 6.77 -7.43
CA VAL A 43 0.97 6.22 -6.10
C VAL A 43 2.04 6.80 -5.19
N VAL A 44 1.65 7.20 -3.98
CA VAL A 44 2.53 7.77 -2.97
C VAL A 44 2.41 7.01 -1.65
N ALA A 45 3.50 6.92 -0.90
CA ALA A 45 3.45 6.44 0.47
C ALA A 45 2.96 7.56 1.39
N LYS A 46 1.85 7.33 2.11
CA LYS A 46 1.32 8.26 3.13
C LYS A 46 1.43 7.64 4.51
N LYS A 47 1.86 8.44 5.49
CA LYS A 47 1.93 8.04 6.90
C LYS A 47 0.53 8.00 7.49
N ILE A 48 0.15 6.87 8.08
CA ILE A 48 -1.14 6.65 8.76
C ILE A 48 -0.83 6.08 10.15
N GLY A 49 -1.09 6.87 11.19
CA GLY A 49 -0.64 6.55 12.55
C GLY A 49 0.86 6.27 12.61
N ASN A 50 1.22 5.05 13.01
CA ASN A 50 2.61 4.58 13.10
C ASN A 50 3.08 3.78 11.88
N GLY A 51 2.24 3.63 10.85
CA GLY A 51 2.53 2.89 9.63
C GLY A 51 2.50 3.77 8.38
N TRP A 52 2.74 3.13 7.23
CA TRP A 52 2.70 3.74 5.91
C TRP A 52 1.82 2.91 4.99
N ALA A 53 0.86 3.57 4.35
CA ALA A 53 0.01 2.99 3.32
C ALA A 53 0.38 3.53 1.94
N LEU A 54 0.05 2.80 0.88
CA LEU A 54 0.14 3.29 -0.48
C LEU A 54 -1.17 3.98 -0.83
N CYS A 55 -1.13 5.18 -1.38
CA CYS A 55 -2.31 5.96 -1.75
C CYS A 55 -2.18 6.45 -3.19
N GLY A 56 -3.24 6.30 -3.96
CA GLY A 56 -3.31 6.71 -5.37
C GLY A 56 -4.74 6.61 -5.86
N SER A 57 -4.95 6.62 -7.17
CA SER A 57 -6.29 6.44 -7.75
C SER A 57 -6.29 5.46 -8.93
N VAL A 58 -7.41 4.76 -9.10
CA VAL A 58 -7.68 3.87 -10.24
C VAL A 58 -9.00 4.32 -10.84
N ASP A 59 -9.01 4.64 -12.13
CA ASP A 59 -10.20 5.12 -12.85
C ASP A 59 -10.89 6.31 -12.15
N GLY A 60 -10.09 7.21 -11.55
CA GLY A 60 -10.59 8.38 -10.82
C GLY A 60 -11.10 8.08 -9.40
N ILE A 61 -11.01 6.84 -8.93
CA ILE A 61 -11.43 6.43 -7.58
C ILE A 61 -10.20 6.36 -6.67
N ASP A 62 -10.23 7.13 -5.58
CA ASP A 62 -9.20 7.10 -4.56
C ASP A 62 -9.09 5.70 -3.93
N CYS A 63 -7.87 5.20 -3.87
CA CYS A 63 -7.55 3.88 -3.38
C CYS A 63 -6.41 3.94 -2.37
N VAL A 64 -6.53 3.11 -1.33
CA VAL A 64 -5.50 2.91 -0.33
C VAL A 64 -5.15 1.44 -0.29
N TRP A 65 -3.85 1.11 -0.30
CA TRP A 65 -3.36 -0.25 -0.19
C TRP A 65 -2.49 -0.43 1.05
N GLY A 66 -2.78 -1.50 1.78
CA GLY A 66 -1.96 -2.05 2.84
C GLY A 66 -1.46 -3.43 2.45
N ILE A 67 -1.11 -4.21 3.46
CA ILE A 67 -0.65 -5.58 3.34
C ILE A 67 -1.73 -6.50 3.93
N HIS A 68 -1.89 -7.68 3.36
CA HIS A 68 -2.72 -8.73 3.93
C HIS A 68 -2.16 -10.08 3.52
N GLY A 69 -1.64 -10.86 4.47
CA GLY A 69 -1.05 -12.17 4.19
C GLY A 69 0.13 -12.06 3.23
N GLN A 70 1.03 -11.10 3.48
CA GLN A 70 2.22 -10.81 2.66
C GLN A 70 1.89 -10.36 1.23
N ARG A 71 0.75 -9.72 0.99
CA ARG A 71 0.37 -9.24 -0.34
C ARG A 71 -0.22 -7.84 -0.25
N LEU A 72 0.00 -7.04 -1.29
CA LEU A 72 -0.73 -5.78 -1.41
C LEU A 72 -2.24 -6.06 -1.54
N LYS A 73 -3.03 -5.34 -0.75
CA LYS A 73 -4.49 -5.43 -0.78
C LYS A 73 -5.09 -4.05 -0.55
N ARG A 74 -6.17 -3.73 -1.27
CA ARG A 74 -6.94 -2.52 -1.00
C ARG A 74 -7.55 -2.61 0.39
N ILE A 75 -7.43 -1.53 1.15
CA ILE A 75 -7.94 -1.42 2.51
C ILE A 75 -8.86 -0.21 2.62
N GLU A 76 -9.69 -0.22 3.66
CA GLU A 76 -10.45 0.93 4.11
C GLU A 76 -9.80 1.45 5.38
N LEU A 77 -9.40 2.73 5.35
CA LEU A 77 -8.99 3.43 6.56
C LEU A 77 -10.26 3.98 7.21
N LYS A 78 -10.38 3.87 8.53
CA LYS A 78 -11.49 4.50 9.23
C LYS A 78 -11.13 5.96 9.40
N GLU A 79 -12.01 6.86 8.92
CA GLU A 79 -11.88 8.26 9.30
C GLU A 79 -12.10 8.34 10.82
N THR A 80 -11.12 8.91 11.53
CA THR A 80 -11.19 9.15 12.98
C THR A 80 -12.06 10.36 13.27
#